data_AF-A0A928JK21-F1
#
_entry.id   AF-A0A928JK21-F1
#
_cell.length_a   1.000
_cell.length_b   1.000
_cell.length_c   1.000
_cell.angle_alpha   90.00
_cell.angle_beta   90.00
_cell.angle_gamma   90.00
#
_symmetry.space_group_name_H-M   'P 1'
#
loop_
_entity.id
_entity.type
_entity.pdbx_description
1 polymer ?
#
loop_
_entity_poly.entity_id
_entity_poly.type
_entity_poly.pdbx_seq_one_letter_code
_entity_poly.pdbx_strand_id
1 'polypeptide(L)' 'MASINVWNMSIGHEGYSNGYSGWHNGPNSAGGVSLKLSFKNNTEKTIKYAAFWFTPYNAVNDAVY' A
#
# COMPACT_ATOMS: atom_id res chain seq x y z
N MET A 1 24.23 -9.93 -1.15
CA MET A 1 22.93 -10.37 -0.59
C MET A 1 21.83 -9.96 -1.57
N ALA A 2 20.67 -10.62 -1.62
CA ALA A 2 19.55 -10.10 -2.40
C ALA A 2 18.98 -8.86 -1.70
N SER A 3 18.47 -7.89 -2.46
CA SER A 3 17.93 -6.64 -1.90
C SER A 3 16.66 -6.19 -2.62
N ILE A 4 15.67 -5.79 -1.83
CA ILE A 4 14.43 -5.17 -2.32
C ILE A 4 14.52 -3.67 -2.05
N ASN A 5 14.29 -2.87 -3.08
CA ASN A 5 14.01 -1.45 -2.91
C ASN A 5 12.50 -1.24 -2.91
N VAL A 6 12.01 -0.43 -1.97
CA VAL A 6 10.58 -0.10 -1.79
C VAL A 6 10.42 1.41 -1.92
N TRP A 7 9.43 1.85 -2.69
CA TRP A 7 9.16 3.27 -2.92
C TRP A 7 7.69 3.52 -3.24
N ASN A 8 7.30 4.79 -3.39
CA ASN A 8 5.93 5.23 -3.66
C ASN A 8 4.90 4.64 -2.69
N MET A 9 5.19 4.69 -1.39
CA MET A 9 4.25 4.27 -0.36
C MET A 9 3.15 5.32 -0.16
N SER A 10 1.89 4.89 -0.21
CA SER A 10 0.73 5.75 0.01
C SER A 10 -0.39 4.97 0.70
N ILE A 11 -1.10 5.64 1.62
CA ILE A 11 -2.30 5.13 2.27
C ILE A 11 -3.52 5.80 1.62
N GLY A 12 -4.52 5.00 1.26
CA GLY A 12 -5.65 5.47 0.47
C GLY A 12 -6.58 4.32 0.12
N HIS A 13 -7.21 4.37 -1.04
CA HIS A 13 -7.98 3.26 -1.58
C HIS A 13 -7.98 3.27 -3.11
N GLU A 14 -8.13 2.09 -3.72
CA GLU A 14 -8.44 1.98 -5.14
C GLU A 14 -9.95 2.21 -5.33
N GLY A 15 -10.33 3.10 -6.24
CA GLY A 15 -11.72 3.44 -6.45
C GLY A 15 -11.98 4.28 -7.70
N TYR A 16 -13.25 4.55 -7.97
CA TYR A 16 -13.68 5.43 -9.06
C TYR A 16 -14.13 6.77 -8.49
N SER A 17 -13.46 7.86 -8.88
CA SER A 17 -13.84 9.22 -8.50
C SER A 17 -13.56 10.17 -9.66
N ASN A 18 -14.36 11.24 -9.76
CA ASN A 18 -14.22 12.26 -10.82
C ASN A 18 -14.03 11.71 -12.25
N GLY A 19 -14.72 10.61 -12.58
CA GLY A 19 -14.73 10.07 -13.94
C GLY A 19 -13.59 9.10 -14.28
N TYR A 20 -12.77 8.68 -13.32
CA TYR A 20 -11.69 7.71 -13.57
C TYR A 20 -11.49 6.73 -12.40
N SER A 21 -11.00 5.53 -12.72
CA SER A 21 -10.53 4.56 -11.73
C SER A 21 -9.08 4.87 -11.36
N GLY A 22 -8.76 4.83 -10.08
CA GLY A 22 -7.39 5.00 -9.62
C GLY A 22 -7.23 4.99 -8.11
N TRP A 23 -6.02 5.38 -7.69
CA TRP A 23 -5.65 5.49 -6.29
C TRP A 23 -6.04 6.86 -5.73
N HIS A 24 -6.88 6.88 -4.70
CA HIS A 24 -7.37 8.10 -4.06
C HIS A 24 -6.85 8.19 -2.62
N ASN A 25 -6.61 9.41 -2.15
CA ASN A 25 -6.20 9.64 -0.77
C ASN A 25 -7.38 9.44 0.20
N GLY A 26 -7.10 8.87 1.37
CA GLY A 26 -8.09 8.69 2.43
C GLY A 26 -8.95 7.43 2.30
N PRO A 27 -9.93 7.25 3.20
CA PRO A 27 -10.76 6.06 3.26
C PRO A 27 -11.74 5.96 2.09
N ASN A 28 -12.17 4.74 1.80
CA ASN A 28 -13.28 4.48 0.90
C ASN A 28 -14.63 4.87 1.53
N SER A 29 -15.74 4.68 0.80
CA SER A 29 -17.08 5.00 1.28
C SER A 29 -17.54 4.22 2.52
N ALA A 30 -16.89 3.10 2.85
CA ALA A 30 -17.15 2.29 4.04
C ALA A 30 -16.18 2.61 5.21
N GLY A 31 -15.28 3.58 5.06
CA GLY A 31 -14.28 3.92 6.07
C GLY A 31 -13.00 3.10 6.04
N GLY A 32 -12.89 2.11 5.15
CA GLY A 32 -11.72 1.24 5.01
C GLY A 32 -10.57 1.94 4.28
N VAL A 33 -9.34 1.56 4.58
CA VAL A 33 -8.12 2.07 3.94
C VAL A 33 -7.23 0.93 3.45
N SER A 34 -6.36 1.23 2.49
CA SER A 34 -5.45 0.29 1.82
C SER A 34 -4.05 0.90 1.71
N LEU A 35 -3.03 0.05 1.52
CA LEU A 35 -1.65 0.46 1.25
C LEU A 35 -1.31 0.20 -0.22
N LYS A 36 -0.80 1.22 -0.91
CA LYS A 36 -0.13 1.09 -2.20
C LYS A 36 1.37 1.27 -2.01
N LEU A 37 2.16 0.34 -2.53
CA LEU A 37 3.62 0.41 -2.56
C LEU A 37 4.15 -0.14 -3.87
N SER A 38 5.30 0.36 -4.30
CA SER A 38 6.09 -0.21 -5.39
C SER A 38 7.33 -0.87 -4.82
N PHE A 39 7.72 -2.01 -5.37
CA PHE A 39 8.96 -2.68 -4.99
C PHE A 39 9.69 -3.24 -6.20
N LYS A 40 11.01 -3.37 -6.11
CA LYS A 40 11.83 -4.04 -7.13
C LYS A 40 12.99 -4.76 -6.49
N ASN A 41 13.22 -5.98 -6.99
CA ASN A 41 14.47 -6.67 -6.78
C ASN A 41 15.55 -6.02 -7.65
N ASN A 42 16.51 -5.33 -7.01
CA ASN A 42 17.61 -4.66 -7.71
C ASN A 42 18.83 -5.58 -7.89
N THR A 43 18.64 -6.89 -7.72
CA THR A 43 19.70 -7.89 -7.86
C THR A 43 19.28 -8.97 -8.85
N GLU A 44 20.26 -9.65 -9.43
CA GLU A 44 20.03 -10.80 -10.32
C GLU A 44 19.66 -12.08 -9.56
N LYS A 45 19.69 -12.04 -8.22
CA LYS A 45 19.37 -13.19 -7.39
C LYS A 45 17.85 -13.34 -7.24
N THR A 46 17.33 -14.54 -7.46
CA THR A 46 15.92 -14.86 -7.22
C THR A 46 15.55 -14.67 -5.75
N ILE A 47 14.46 -13.96 -5.50
CA ILE A 47 13.84 -13.85 -4.18
C ILE A 47 12.67 -14.84 -4.13
N LYS A 48 12.75 -15.83 -3.23
CA LYS A 48 11.69 -16.85 -3.10
C LYS A 48 10.41 -16.29 -2.46
N TYR A 49 10.57 -15.44 -1.45
CA TYR A 49 9.46 -14.81 -0.74
C TYR A 49 9.79 -13.36 -0.38
N ALA A 50 8.82 -12.49 -0.56
CA ALA A 50 8.79 -11.13 -0.03
C ALA A 50 7.42 -10.94 0.62
N ALA A 51 7.40 -10.48 1.87
CA ALA A 51 6.17 -10.28 2.61
C ALA A 51 6.16 -8.88 3.23
N PHE A 52 5.01 -8.22 3.11
CA PHE A 52 4.77 -6.87 3.58
C PHE A 52 3.54 -6.93 4.49
N TRP A 53 3.65 -6.39 5.69
CA TRP A 53 2.54 -6.29 6.64
C TRP A 53 2.25 -4.83 6.91
N PHE A 54 0.98 -4.48 6.92
CA PHE A 54 0.53 -3.13 7.26
C PHE A 54 -0.69 -3.24 8.17
N THR A 55 -0.75 -2.32 9.14
CA THR A 55 -1.91 -2.13 10.00
C THR A 55 -2.14 -0.63 10.04
N PRO A 56 -3.18 -0.13 9.36
CA PRO A 56 -3.46 1.30 9.37
C PRO A 56 -4.11 1.68 10.70
N TYR A 57 -3.75 2.83 11.23
CA TYR A 57 -4.29 3.37 12.48
C TYR A 57 -4.97 4.71 12.24
N ASN A 58 -6.07 4.97 12.94
CA ASN A 58 -6.72 6.28 12.95
C ASN A 58 -5.98 7.27 13.88
N ALA A 59 -6.47 8.51 13.98
CA ALA A 59 -5.85 9.56 14.79
C ALA A 59 -5.85 9.29 16.31
N VAL A 60 -6.66 8.34 16.79
CA VAL A 60 -6.72 7.91 18.19
C VAL A 60 -6.05 6.55 18.43
N ASN A 61 -5.28 6.06 17.45
CA ASN A 61 -4.48 4.83 17.50
C ASN A 61 -5.31 3.53 17.56
N ASP A 62 -6.51 3.52 16.99
CA ASP A 62 -7.26 2.28 16.72
C ASP A 62 -6.92 1.72 15.34
N ALA A 63 -6.85 0.39 15.23
CA ALA A 63 -6.65 -0.28 13.95
C ALA A 63 -7.89 -0.14 13.05
N VAL A 64 -7.65 0.15 11.77
CA VAL A 64 -8.68 0.28 10.72
C VAL A 64 -8.58 -0.92 9.77
N TYR A 65 -9.72 -1.46 9.33
CA TYR A 65 -9.81 -2.60 8.43
C TYR A 65 -10.73 -2.31 7.26
#